data_AF-A0A0D6A561-F1
#
_entry.id   AF-A0A0D6A561-F1
#
_cell.length_a   1.000
_cell.length_b   1.000
_cell.length_c   1.000
_cell.angle_alpha   90.00
_cell.angle_beta   90.00
_cell.angle_gamma   90.00
#
_symmetry.space_group_name_H-M   'P 1'
#
loop_
_entity.id
_entity.type
_entity.pdbx_description
1 polymer ?
#
loop_
_entity_poly.entity_id
_entity_poly.type
_entity_poly.pdbx_seq_one_letter_code
_entity_poly.pdbx_strand_id
1 'polypeptide(L)'
;MKRIKLKMQEDRKYQVIKNVANHQGNKKRAALSLGITTRQVNRLLIKYRSKGKAAFVHGNKNRQPVNCLSTEINKQIVTLYQNKYQDCNFRHYTELLGQREHIQVSYASVYSRLLQAGIYPPKLWRSTRKKRAKASRGDHNREANHYLTATFIPNFNQEFGHSYRQTVSAFGQAPDDRKINYN
;
A
#
# COMPACT_ATOMS: atom_id res chain seq x y z
N MET A 1 5.45 27.63 -7.15
CA MET A 1 5.50 26.83 -5.89
C MET A 1 5.37 25.34 -6.22
N LYS A 2 6.21 24.45 -5.65
CA LYS A 2 6.11 22.98 -5.88
C LYS A 2 4.78 22.43 -5.29
N ARG A 3 4.03 21.62 -6.06
CA ARG A 3 2.79 20.97 -5.59
C ARG A 3 3.10 19.96 -4.48
N ILE A 4 2.50 20.13 -3.30
CA ILE A 4 2.59 19.18 -2.18
C ILE A 4 1.54 18.09 -2.38
N LYS A 5 1.99 16.85 -2.66
CA LYS A 5 1.14 15.66 -2.76
C LYS A 5 1.09 14.93 -1.41
N LEU A 6 -0.10 14.77 -0.84
CA LEU A 6 -0.36 14.02 0.38
C LEU A 6 -0.97 12.66 0.04
N LYS A 7 -0.65 11.61 0.82
CA LYS A 7 -1.38 10.34 0.79
C LYS A 7 -2.78 10.52 1.40
N MET A 8 -3.71 9.62 1.12
CA MET A 8 -5.09 9.67 1.63
C MET A 8 -5.19 9.99 3.13
N GLN A 9 -4.41 9.31 3.98
CA GLN A 9 -4.42 9.55 5.42
C GLN A 9 -3.73 10.86 5.83
N GLU A 10 -2.68 11.27 5.10
CA GLU A 10 -2.01 12.56 5.31
C GLU A 10 -2.97 13.71 4.96
N ASP A 11 -3.73 13.55 3.87
CA ASP A 11 -4.72 14.53 3.41
C ASP A 11 -5.91 14.61 4.37
N ARG A 12 -6.47 13.47 4.81
CA ARG A 12 -7.52 13.43 5.84
C ARG A 12 -7.12 14.21 7.10
N LYS A 13 -5.90 13.99 7.60
CA LYS A 13 -5.38 14.74 8.76
C LYS A 13 -5.26 16.23 8.47
N TYR A 14 -4.75 16.59 7.29
CA TYR A 14 -4.63 17.97 6.87
C TYR A 14 -6.00 18.67 6.80
N GLN A 15 -7.01 18.07 6.17
CA GLN A 15 -8.34 18.69 6.04
C GLN A 15 -8.99 18.94 7.39
N VAL A 16 -8.96 17.96 8.30
CA VAL A 16 -9.54 18.12 9.64
C VAL A 16 -8.84 19.24 10.40
N ILE A 17 -7.51 19.29 10.40
CA ILE A 17 -6.76 20.32 11.13
C ILE A 17 -6.91 21.70 10.46
N LYS A 18 -6.96 21.78 9.13
CA LYS A 18 -7.24 23.02 8.39
C LYS A 18 -8.60 23.59 8.79
N ASN A 19 -9.63 22.75 8.87
CA ASN A 19 -10.97 23.18 9.27
C ASN A 19 -10.99 23.70 10.71
N VAL A 20 -10.31 23.02 11.63
CA VAL A 20 -10.16 23.47 13.03
C VAL A 20 -9.45 24.82 13.11
N ALA A 21 -8.39 25.02 12.32
CA ALA A 21 -7.62 26.26 12.32
C ALA A 21 -8.40 27.45 11.74
N ASN A 22 -9.18 27.24 10.68
CA ASN A 22 -9.91 28.30 9.98
C ASN A 22 -11.21 28.71 10.68
N HIS A 23 -11.97 27.73 11.20
CA HIS A 23 -13.31 27.95 11.75
C HIS A 23 -13.37 27.90 13.29
N GLN A 24 -12.22 28.00 13.96
CA GLN A 24 -12.10 27.83 15.42
C GLN A 24 -12.82 26.55 15.92
N GLY A 25 -12.69 25.46 15.15
CA GLY A 25 -13.47 24.25 15.37
C GLY A 25 -13.15 23.54 16.69
N ASN A 26 -14.10 22.73 17.18
CA ASN A 26 -13.95 22.00 18.43
C ASN A 26 -12.82 20.95 18.37
N LYS A 27 -11.76 21.17 19.16
CA LYS A 27 -10.58 20.29 19.25
C LYS A 27 -10.91 18.86 19.69
N LYS A 28 -11.91 18.67 20.56
CA LYS A 28 -12.35 17.34 21.04
C LYS A 28 -13.00 16.55 19.90
N ARG A 29 -13.81 17.22 19.07
CA ARG A 29 -14.43 16.60 17.89
C ARG A 29 -13.38 16.19 16.85
N ALA A 30 -12.36 17.02 16.63
CA ALA A 30 -11.26 16.69 15.73
C ALA A 30 -10.43 15.49 16.24
N ALA A 31 -10.17 15.43 17.54
CA ALA A 31 -9.53 14.29 18.20
C ALA A 31 -10.32 12.99 17.97
N LEU A 32 -11.64 13.01 18.20
CA LEU A 32 -12.53 11.87 17.97
C LEU A 32 -12.52 11.43 16.49
N SER A 33 -12.67 12.38 15.56
CA SER A 33 -12.73 12.11 14.12
C SER A 33 -11.43 11.49 13.56
N LEU A 34 -10.28 11.87 14.11
CA LEU A 34 -8.97 11.35 13.70
C LEU A 34 -8.49 10.16 14.55
N GLY A 35 -9.18 9.81 15.63
CA GLY A 35 -8.76 8.77 16.59
C GLY A 35 -7.44 9.10 17.29
N ILE A 36 -7.21 10.38 17.60
CA ILE A 36 -5.96 10.87 18.22
C ILE A 36 -6.25 11.66 19.48
N THR A 37 -5.25 11.86 20.35
CA THR A 37 -5.43 12.65 21.57
C THR A 37 -5.52 14.16 21.27
N THR A 38 -6.17 14.91 22.15
CA THR A 38 -6.23 16.39 22.07
C THR A 38 -4.84 17.03 22.05
N ARG A 39 -3.88 16.44 22.77
CA ARG A 39 -2.47 16.84 22.73
C ARG A 39 -1.88 16.72 21.32
N GLN A 40 -2.16 15.63 20.62
CA GLN A 40 -1.69 15.44 19.23
C GLN A 40 -2.35 16.44 18.28
N VAL A 41 -3.64 16.75 18.45
CA VAL A 41 -4.32 17.82 17.69
C VAL A 41 -3.62 19.16 17.89
N ASN A 42 -3.31 19.55 19.13
CA ASN A 42 -2.59 20.79 19.41
C ASN A 42 -1.20 20.82 18.76
N ARG A 43 -0.44 19.71 18.81
CA ARG A 43 0.86 19.60 18.12
C ARG A 43 0.72 19.76 16.60
N LEU A 44 -0.33 19.21 16.01
CA LEU A 44 -0.61 19.36 14.58
C LEU A 44 -1.00 20.79 14.21
N LEU A 45 -1.76 21.49 15.07
CA LEU A 45 -2.08 22.91 14.88
C LEU A 45 -0.81 23.78 14.89
N ILE A 46 0.12 23.56 15.83
CA ILE A 46 1.41 24.27 15.87
C ILE A 46 2.21 24.02 14.59
N LYS A 47 2.27 22.77 14.12
CA LYS A 47 2.93 22.41 12.86
C LYS A 47 2.25 23.05 11.63
N TYR A 48 0.92 23.09 11.61
CA TYR A 48 0.16 23.70 10.54
C TYR A 48 0.42 25.21 10.46
N ARG A 49 0.49 25.90 11.61
CA ARG A 49 0.80 27.33 11.64
C ARG A 49 2.20 27.66 11.09
N SER A 50 3.19 26.80 11.34
CA SER A 50 4.57 27.04 10.86
C SER A 50 4.82 26.61 9.41
N LYS A 51 4.28 25.45 8.98
CA LYS A 51 4.61 24.83 7.68
C LYS A 51 3.41 24.62 6.75
N GLY A 52 2.21 25.00 7.17
CA GLY A 52 0.97 24.83 6.40
C GLY A 52 0.73 23.38 5.96
N LYS A 53 0.43 23.18 4.67
CA LYS A 53 0.19 21.84 4.09
C LYS A 53 1.43 20.93 4.14
N ALA A 54 2.64 21.48 4.13
CA ALA A 54 3.87 20.70 4.16
C ALA A 54 4.09 19.96 5.49
N ALA A 55 3.48 20.44 6.58
CA ALA A 55 3.63 19.84 7.91
C ALA A 55 3.07 18.40 8.03
N PHE A 56 2.17 18.02 7.11
CA PHE A 56 1.51 16.71 7.09
C PHE A 56 2.21 15.71 6.17
N VAL A 57 3.23 16.15 5.44
CA VAL A 57 4.13 15.27 4.72
C VAL A 57 4.94 14.46 5.73
N HIS A 58 4.99 13.14 5.57
CA HIS A 58 5.84 12.31 6.42
C HIS A 58 7.31 12.77 6.38
N GLY A 59 7.97 12.87 7.54
CA GLY A 59 9.32 13.45 7.64
C GLY A 59 10.40 12.65 6.90
N ASN A 60 10.24 11.33 6.80
CA ASN A 60 11.15 10.48 6.01
C ASN A 60 10.77 10.42 4.52
N LYS A 61 9.72 11.13 4.10
CA LYS A 61 9.33 11.18 2.69
C LYS A 61 10.47 11.87 1.93
N ASN A 62 11.03 11.15 0.95
CA ASN A 62 12.17 11.57 0.12
C ASN A 62 13.53 11.64 0.85
N ARG A 63 13.63 11.22 2.12
CA ARG A 63 14.94 11.12 2.79
C ARG A 63 15.55 9.75 2.50
N GLN A 64 16.78 9.73 2.00
CA GLN A 64 17.55 8.49 1.86
C GLN A 64 18.16 8.11 3.23
N PRO A 65 18.20 6.80 3.58
CA PRO A 65 18.91 6.36 4.78
C PRO A 65 20.43 6.58 4.60
N VAL A 66 21.15 6.70 5.72
CA VAL A 66 22.61 6.96 5.71
C VAL A 66 23.38 5.86 4.96
N ASN A 67 22.94 4.61 5.11
CA ASN A 67 23.57 3.45 4.48
C ASN A 67 23.10 3.22 3.03
N CYS A 68 22.43 4.20 2.41
CA CYS A 68 21.98 4.08 1.02
C CYS A 68 23.14 4.31 0.06
N LEU A 69 23.34 3.41 -0.89
CA LEU A 69 24.25 3.62 -2.01
C LEU A 69 23.83 4.86 -2.82
N SER A 70 24.82 5.62 -3.32
CA SER A 70 24.56 6.82 -4.11
C SER A 70 23.72 6.50 -5.35
N THR A 71 22.99 7.50 -5.84
CA THR A 71 22.19 7.34 -7.05
C THR A 71 23.03 7.03 -8.28
N GLU A 72 24.28 7.52 -8.34
CA GLU A 72 25.21 7.19 -9.44
C GLU A 72 25.61 5.71 -9.40
N ILE A 73 26.07 5.20 -8.26
CA ILE A 73 26.50 3.79 -8.12
C ILE A 73 25.37 2.85 -8.50
N ASN A 74 24.15 3.15 -8.08
CA ASN A 74 22.98 2.34 -8.40
C ASN A 74 22.69 2.28 -9.91
N LYS A 75 22.87 3.40 -10.62
CA LYS A 75 22.74 3.44 -12.09
C LYS A 75 23.89 2.71 -12.77
N GLN A 76 25.10 2.85 -12.25
CA GLN A 76 26.29 2.19 -12.77
C GLN A 76 26.16 0.67 -12.72
N ILE A 77 25.65 0.10 -11.63
CA ILE A 77 25.36 -1.34 -11.51
C ILE A 77 24.43 -1.81 -12.65
N VAL A 78 23.31 -1.12 -12.89
CA VAL A 78 22.38 -1.52 -13.96
C VAL A 78 23.03 -1.40 -15.34
N THR A 79 23.78 -0.32 -15.57
CA THR A 79 24.43 -0.03 -16.86
C THR A 79 25.53 -1.05 -17.18
N LEU A 80 26.35 -1.42 -16.20
CA LEU A 80 27.40 -2.43 -16.36
C LEU A 80 26.82 -3.80 -16.69
N TYR A 81 25.71 -4.17 -16.06
CA TYR A 81 25.04 -5.42 -16.38
C TYR A 81 24.55 -5.44 -17.83
N GLN A 82 23.89 -4.38 -18.28
CA GLN A 82 23.34 -4.30 -19.63
C GLN A 82 24.42 -4.28 -20.73
N ASN A 83 25.54 -3.60 -20.50
CA ASN A 83 26.54 -3.37 -21.54
C ASN A 83 27.68 -4.42 -21.55
N LYS A 84 28.08 -4.93 -20.38
CA LYS A 84 29.31 -5.73 -20.22
C LYS A 84 29.07 -7.13 -19.67
N TYR A 85 28.03 -7.33 -18.87
CA TYR A 85 27.82 -8.59 -18.12
C TYR A 85 26.42 -9.19 -18.34
N GLN A 86 25.87 -9.04 -19.54
CA GLN A 86 24.46 -9.29 -19.86
C GLN A 86 23.97 -10.72 -19.60
N ASP A 87 24.87 -11.70 -19.55
CA ASP A 87 24.55 -13.12 -19.33
C ASP A 87 25.11 -13.70 -18.02
N CYS A 88 25.79 -12.87 -17.21
CA CYS A 88 26.34 -13.34 -15.96
C CYS A 88 25.22 -13.65 -14.95
N ASN A 89 25.37 -14.76 -14.24
CA ASN A 89 24.54 -15.02 -13.05
C ASN A 89 24.77 -13.88 -12.04
N PHE A 90 23.72 -13.41 -11.39
CA PHE A 90 23.79 -12.27 -10.47
C PHE A 90 24.80 -12.47 -9.34
N ARG A 91 25.01 -13.70 -8.88
CA ARG A 91 26.04 -14.01 -7.88
C ARG A 91 27.44 -13.78 -8.44
N HIS A 92 27.72 -14.30 -9.62
CA HIS A 92 28.99 -14.07 -10.28
C HIS A 92 29.20 -12.60 -10.64
N TYR A 93 28.14 -11.93 -11.08
CA TYR A 93 28.16 -10.50 -11.34
C TYR A 93 28.52 -9.68 -10.08
N THR A 94 28.02 -10.06 -8.89
CA THR A 94 28.40 -9.38 -7.64
C THR A 94 29.88 -9.56 -7.29
N GLU A 95 30.46 -10.71 -7.62
CA GLU A 95 31.90 -10.94 -7.45
C GLU A 95 32.71 -10.07 -8.42
N LEU A 96 32.30 -10.01 -9.69
CA LEU A 96 32.95 -9.18 -10.72
C LEU A 96 32.89 -7.68 -10.38
N LEU A 97 31.78 -7.21 -9.80
CA LEU A 97 31.66 -5.83 -9.31
C LEU A 97 32.72 -5.50 -8.26
N GLY A 98 32.95 -6.40 -7.30
CA GLY A 98 33.96 -6.21 -6.27
C GLY A 98 35.39 -6.30 -6.82
N GLN A 99 35.64 -7.25 -7.72
CA GLN A 99 36.99 -7.55 -8.23
C GLN A 99 37.47 -6.59 -9.32
N ARG A 100 36.61 -6.28 -10.31
CA ARG A 100 37.01 -5.52 -11.51
C ARG A 100 36.62 -4.06 -11.46
N GLU A 101 35.47 -3.77 -10.85
CA GLU A 101 34.89 -2.42 -10.84
C GLU A 101 35.07 -1.73 -9.48
N HIS A 102 35.63 -2.45 -8.49
CA HIS A 102 35.85 -2.00 -7.10
C HIS A 102 34.59 -1.51 -6.37
N ILE A 103 33.41 -2.03 -6.76
CA ILE A 103 32.13 -1.70 -6.16
C ILE A 103 31.75 -2.79 -5.15
N GLN A 104 31.90 -2.48 -3.87
CA GLN A 104 31.55 -3.39 -2.77
C GLN A 104 30.05 -3.30 -2.44
N VAL A 105 29.28 -4.26 -2.95
CA VAL A 105 27.82 -4.31 -2.76
C VAL A 105 27.35 -5.71 -2.43
N SER A 106 26.33 -5.80 -1.57
CA SER A 106 25.74 -7.08 -1.23
C SER A 106 24.92 -7.65 -2.40
N TYR A 107 24.89 -8.98 -2.51
CA TYR A 107 24.07 -9.68 -3.52
C TYR A 107 22.62 -9.23 -3.51
N ALA A 108 22.01 -9.09 -2.33
CA ALA A 108 20.62 -8.66 -2.17
C ALA A 108 20.38 -7.26 -2.76
N SER A 109 21.35 -6.35 -2.64
CA SER A 109 21.26 -5.01 -3.21
C SER A 109 21.26 -5.08 -4.74
N VAL A 110 22.22 -5.79 -5.32
CA VAL A 110 22.32 -5.97 -6.78
C VAL A 110 21.07 -6.65 -7.34
N TYR A 111 20.63 -7.74 -6.70
CA TYR A 111 19.41 -8.46 -7.06
C TYR A 111 18.19 -7.53 -7.07
N SER A 112 18.01 -6.73 -6.02
CA SER A 112 16.90 -5.77 -5.92
C SER A 112 16.97 -4.69 -7.01
N ARG A 113 18.15 -4.14 -7.31
CA ARG A 113 18.31 -3.11 -8.34
C ARG A 113 18.07 -3.63 -9.75
N LEU A 114 18.61 -4.81 -10.08
CA LEU A 114 18.38 -5.44 -11.38
C LEU A 114 16.89 -5.77 -11.58
N LEU A 115 16.21 -6.31 -10.55
CA LEU A 115 14.78 -6.55 -10.61
C LEU A 115 13.95 -5.26 -10.79
N GLN A 116 14.31 -4.17 -10.10
CA GLN A 116 13.66 -2.86 -10.28
C GLN A 116 13.86 -2.32 -11.70
N ALA A 117 14.99 -2.61 -12.33
CA ALA A 117 15.28 -2.30 -13.73
C ALA A 117 14.61 -3.26 -14.72
N GLY A 118 13.85 -4.27 -14.26
CA GLY A 118 13.19 -5.27 -15.11
C GLY A 118 14.11 -6.38 -15.62
N ILE A 119 15.33 -6.48 -15.08
CA ILE A 119 16.31 -7.51 -15.41
C ILE A 119 16.15 -8.65 -14.41
N TYR A 120 15.99 -9.86 -14.93
CA TYR A 120 15.66 -11.04 -14.15
C TYR A 120 16.77 -12.07 -14.24
N PRO A 121 17.06 -12.81 -13.15
CA PRO A 121 18.06 -13.86 -13.22
C PRO A 121 17.59 -14.99 -14.16
N PRO A 122 18.52 -15.73 -14.79
CA PRO A 122 18.16 -16.79 -15.74
C PRO A 122 17.25 -17.86 -15.13
N LYS A 123 17.49 -18.23 -13.88
CA LYS A 123 16.69 -19.20 -13.12
C LYS A 123 15.71 -18.49 -12.19
N LEU A 124 14.55 -18.09 -12.73
CA LEU A 124 13.44 -17.58 -11.92
C LEU A 124 12.65 -18.71 -11.23
N TRP A 125 12.27 -18.48 -9.97
CA TRP A 125 11.28 -19.35 -9.33
C TRP A 125 9.94 -19.27 -10.09
N ARG A 126 9.30 -20.43 -10.29
CA ARG A 126 7.95 -20.57 -10.85
C ARG A 126 6.91 -19.58 -10.28
N SER A 127 6.94 -19.26 -8.99
CA SER A 127 6.01 -18.36 -8.30
C SER A 127 6.23 -16.92 -8.73
N THR A 128 7.48 -16.48 -8.80
CA THR A 128 7.87 -15.16 -9.32
C THR A 128 7.47 -15.01 -10.79
N ARG A 129 7.70 -16.04 -11.61
CA ARG A 129 7.26 -16.06 -13.01
C ARG A 129 5.73 -15.94 -13.15
N LYS A 130 4.97 -16.67 -12.34
CA LYS A 130 3.49 -16.58 -12.30
C LYS A 130 3.01 -15.18 -11.89
N LYS A 131 3.60 -14.59 -10.83
CA LYS A 131 3.27 -13.22 -10.38
C LYS A 131 3.54 -12.20 -11.49
N ARG A 132 4.67 -12.31 -12.19
CA ARG A 132 5.01 -11.45 -13.34
C ARG A 132 3.99 -11.60 -14.47
N ALA A 133 3.66 -12.83 -14.86
CA ALA A 133 2.68 -13.08 -15.92
C ALA A 133 1.28 -12.54 -15.56
N LYS A 134 0.90 -12.60 -14.27
CA LYS A 134 -0.34 -11.99 -13.77
C LYS A 134 -0.28 -10.45 -13.77
N ALA A 135 0.87 -9.86 -13.48
CA ALA A 135 1.04 -8.41 -13.53
C ALA A 135 1.09 -7.87 -14.97
N SER A 136 1.64 -8.62 -15.93
CA SER A 136 1.74 -8.21 -17.34
C SER A 136 0.43 -8.35 -18.10
N ARG A 137 -0.35 -9.41 -17.82
CA ARG A 137 -1.74 -9.49 -18.22
C ARG A 137 -2.49 -8.48 -17.36
N GLY A 138 -2.53 -7.18 -17.70
CA GLY A 138 -3.24 -6.17 -16.90
C GLY A 138 -4.68 -6.58 -16.51
N ASP A 139 -5.46 -5.69 -15.91
CA ASP A 139 -6.82 -6.05 -15.49
C ASP A 139 -7.77 -6.22 -16.71
N HIS A 140 -7.64 -7.32 -17.45
CA HIS A 140 -8.35 -7.59 -18.71
C HIS A 140 -9.86 -7.70 -18.46
N ASN A 141 -10.24 -8.03 -17.23
CA ASN A 141 -11.63 -8.10 -16.78
C ASN A 141 -12.04 -6.89 -15.95
N ARG A 142 -11.33 -5.76 -16.03
CA ARG A 142 -11.62 -4.59 -15.18
C ARG A 142 -13.07 -4.11 -15.33
N GLU A 143 -13.56 -4.06 -16.57
CA GLU A 143 -14.92 -3.63 -16.89
C GLU A 143 -15.96 -4.65 -16.42
N ALA A 144 -15.72 -5.95 -16.66
CA ALA A 144 -16.57 -7.03 -16.16
C ALA A 144 -16.64 -7.06 -14.63
N ASN A 145 -15.49 -6.94 -13.95
CA ASN A 145 -15.40 -6.86 -12.49
C ASN A 145 -16.09 -5.60 -11.94
N HIS A 146 -15.96 -4.47 -12.64
CA HIS A 146 -16.65 -3.23 -12.28
C HIS A 146 -18.18 -3.39 -12.40
N TYR A 147 -18.68 -3.91 -13.52
CA TYR A 147 -20.10 -4.20 -13.70
C TYR A 147 -20.63 -5.14 -12.61
N LEU A 148 -19.91 -6.23 -12.33
CA LEU A 148 -20.29 -7.18 -11.28
C LEU A 148 -20.41 -6.49 -9.92
N THR A 149 -19.42 -5.69 -9.54
CA THR A 149 -19.35 -5.09 -8.21
C THR A 149 -20.28 -3.89 -8.05
N ALA A 150 -20.39 -3.04 -9.07
CA ALA A 150 -21.11 -1.77 -9.01
C ALA A 150 -22.58 -1.89 -9.43
N THR A 151 -22.92 -2.87 -10.27
CA THR A 151 -24.27 -2.99 -10.87
C THR A 151 -24.94 -4.31 -10.48
N PHE A 152 -24.32 -5.45 -10.80
CA PHE A 152 -24.96 -6.76 -10.62
C PHE A 152 -25.21 -7.08 -9.14
N ILE A 153 -24.18 -7.01 -8.28
CA ILE A 153 -24.30 -7.38 -6.87
C ILE A 153 -25.34 -6.51 -6.13
N PRO A 154 -25.35 -5.17 -6.27
CA PRO A 154 -26.38 -4.32 -5.64
C PRO A 154 -27.80 -4.66 -6.10
N ASN A 155 -28.02 -4.80 -7.41
CA ASN A 155 -29.34 -5.11 -7.96
C ASN A 155 -29.82 -6.50 -7.53
N PHE A 156 -28.94 -7.49 -7.59
CA PHE A 156 -29.23 -8.85 -7.13
C PHE A 156 -29.58 -8.88 -5.65
N ASN A 157 -28.83 -8.16 -4.80
CA ASN A 157 -29.14 -8.07 -3.38
C ASN A 157 -30.43 -7.29 -3.10
N GLN A 158 -30.82 -6.34 -3.94
CA GLN A 158 -32.09 -5.64 -3.81
C GLN A 158 -33.28 -6.54 -4.17
N GLU A 159 -33.14 -7.37 -5.21
CA GLU A 159 -34.19 -8.28 -5.67
C GLU A 159 -34.30 -9.54 -4.82
N PHE A 160 -33.17 -10.13 -4.42
CA PHE A 160 -33.11 -11.45 -3.77
C PHE A 160 -32.52 -11.43 -2.36
N GLY A 161 -31.94 -10.31 -1.91
CA GLY A 161 -31.32 -10.20 -0.60
C GLY A 161 -32.36 -10.00 0.51
N HIS A 162 -32.69 -11.07 1.23
CA HIS A 162 -33.47 -10.97 2.47
C HIS A 162 -32.56 -10.67 3.66
N SER A 163 -33.04 -9.87 4.62
CA SER A 163 -32.33 -9.69 5.89
C SER A 163 -32.30 -11.02 6.64
N TYR A 164 -31.16 -11.38 7.23
CA TYR A 164 -31.05 -12.53 8.14
C TYR A 164 -31.99 -12.43 9.36
N ARG A 165 -32.56 -11.23 9.62
CA ARG A 165 -33.59 -11.00 10.65
C ARG A 165 -35.00 -11.39 10.19
N GLN A 166 -35.21 -11.53 8.89
CA GLN A 166 -36.47 -11.89 8.25
C GLN A 166 -36.51 -13.36 7.83
N THR A 167 -35.39 -14.07 7.88
CA THR A 167 -35.35 -15.51 7.61
C THR A 167 -35.92 -16.24 8.81
N VAL A 168 -37.11 -16.84 8.65
CA VAL A 168 -37.61 -17.85 9.58
C VAL A 168 -36.69 -19.06 9.45
N SER A 169 -36.20 -19.59 10.58
CA SER A 169 -35.43 -20.85 10.55
C SER A 169 -36.25 -21.93 9.86
N ALA A 170 -35.67 -22.60 8.86
CA ALA A 170 -36.31 -23.76 8.22
C ALA A 170 -36.52 -24.91 9.22
N PHE A 171 -35.76 -24.92 10.31
CA PHE A 171 -35.97 -25.78 11.46
C PHE A 171 -36.99 -25.14 12.41
N GLY A 172 -38.01 -25.89 12.83
CA GLY A 172 -38.97 -25.45 13.84
C GLY A 172 -38.29 -25.05 15.16
N GLN A 173 -39.03 -24.37 16.04
CA GLN A 173 -38.53 -24.11 17.39
C GLN A 173 -38.15 -25.44 18.05
N ALA A 174 -36.93 -25.50 18.60
CA ALA A 174 -36.51 -26.64 19.39
C ALA A 174 -37.53 -26.87 20.53
N PRO A 175 -37.92 -28.14 20.81
CA PRO A 175 -38.78 -28.43 21.94
C PRO A 175 -38.19 -27.83 23.22
N ASP A 176 -39.01 -27.16 24.00
CA ASP A 176 -38.61 -26.60 25.30
C ASP A 176 -38.52 -27.76 26.30
N ASP A 177 -37.39 -27.92 27.00
CA ASP A 177 -37.15 -28.97 28.00
C ASP A 177 -38.23 -28.96 29.12
N ARG A 178 -38.97 -27.86 29.25
CA ARG A 178 -40.05 -27.66 30.24
C ARG A 178 -41.44 -28.05 29.76
N LYS A 179 -41.62 -28.36 28.46
CA LYS A 179 -42.89 -28.85 27.91
C LYS A 179 -42.70 -30.28 27.44
N ILE A 180 -43.13 -31.22 28.27
CA ILE A 180 -43.23 -32.62 27.89
C ILE A 180 -44.46 -32.75 26.98
N ASN A 181 -44.25 -32.86 25.67
CA ASN A 181 -45.33 -33.14 24.72
C ASN A 181 -45.76 -34.60 24.89
N TYR A 182 -46.77 -34.84 25.72
CA TYR A 182 -47.55 -36.07 25.67
C TYR A 182 -48.76 -35.83 24.76
N ASN A 183 -48.92 -36.67 23.73
CA ASN A 183 -50.23 -36.98 23.14
C ASN A 183 -50.80 -38.19 23.88
#